data_AF-A0A9P8FV24-F1
#
_entry.id   AF-A0A9P8FV24-F1
#
_cell.length_a   1.000
_cell.length_b   1.000
_cell.length_c   1.000
_cell.angle_alpha   90.00
_cell.angle_beta   90.00
_cell.angle_gamma   90.00
#
_symmetry.space_group_name_H-M   'P 1'
#
loop_
_entity.id
_entity.type
_entity.pdbx_description
1 polymer ?
#
loop_
_entity_poly.entity_id
_entity_poly.type
_entity_poly.pdbx_seq_one_letter_code
_entity_poly.pdbx_strand_id
1 'polypeptide(L)'
;MAAQKHNISDEDLNELVYLTEGFSGSDITALAKDAAMGPLRSLGEKLLHMSPDDIRPIDITDFKASLVNIRPSVSASGLKEFEDWAKEFGERGG
;
A
#
# COMPACT_ATOMS: atom_id res chain seq x y z
N MET A 1 -10.97 14.90 -5.78
CA MET A 1 -10.91 13.47 -5.40
C MET A 1 -11.63 13.34 -4.08
N ALA A 2 -12.71 12.55 -4.01
CA ALA A 2 -13.36 12.29 -2.72
C ALA A 2 -12.39 11.46 -1.86
N ALA A 3 -12.09 11.94 -0.65
CA ALA A 3 -11.33 11.14 0.30
C ALA A 3 -12.18 9.92 0.68
N GLN A 4 -11.66 8.73 0.42
CA GLN A 4 -12.32 7.49 0.79
C GLN A 4 -12.31 7.39 2.32
N LYS A 5 -13.46 7.09 2.94
CA LYS A 5 -13.56 6.98 4.40
C LYS A 5 -12.61 5.87 4.87
N HIS A 6 -11.83 6.13 5.91
CA HIS A 6 -10.93 5.14 6.51
C HIS A 6 -10.95 5.24 8.04
N ASN A 7 -10.61 4.14 8.70
CA ASN A 7 -10.43 4.06 10.15
C ASN A 7 -9.04 3.48 10.46
N ILE A 8 -8.02 4.12 9.90
CA ILE A 8 -6.60 3.78 10.07
C ILE A 8 -6.06 4.69 11.18
N SER A 9 -5.61 4.09 12.27
CA SER A 9 -4.97 4.80 13.37
C SER A 9 -3.47 5.04 13.13
N ASP A 10 -2.83 5.84 13.96
CA ASP A 10 -1.37 6.02 13.91
C ASP A 10 -0.61 4.71 14.22
N GLU A 11 -1.17 3.85 15.07
CA GLU A 11 -0.61 2.52 15.35
C GLU A 11 -0.69 1.62 14.11
N ASP A 12 -1.81 1.66 13.39
CA ASP A 12 -1.97 0.95 12.13
C ASP A 12 -0.98 1.45 11.07
N LEU A 13 -0.78 2.77 10.99
CA LEU A 13 0.22 3.35 10.08
C LEU A 13 1.63 2.87 10.41
N ASN A 14 2.00 2.83 11.69
CA ASN A 14 3.30 2.30 12.12
C ASN A 14 3.46 0.82 11.76
N GLU A 15 2.40 0.01 11.91
CA GLU A 15 2.42 -1.39 11.48
C GLU A 15 2.59 -1.49 9.96
N LEU A 16 1.89 -0.67 9.17
CA LEU A 16 2.01 -0.65 7.71
C LEU A 16 3.40 -0.25 7.25
N VAL A 17 4.04 0.72 7.90
CA VAL A 17 5.43 1.09 7.63
C VAL A 17 6.36 -0.11 7.81
N TYR A 18 6.19 -0.88 8.88
CA TYR A 18 6.97 -2.10 9.10
C TYR A 18 6.69 -3.19 8.05
N LEU A 19 5.41 -3.43 7.73
CA LEU A 19 5.00 -4.47 6.76
C LEU A 19 5.38 -4.15 5.31
N THR A 20 5.65 -2.88 4.99
CA THR A 20 5.97 -2.42 3.64
C THR A 20 7.44 -2.08 3.45
N GLU A 21 8.32 -2.56 4.34
CA GLU A 21 9.76 -2.46 4.14
C GLU A 21 10.17 -3.02 2.76
N GLY A 22 10.95 -2.25 2.01
CA GLY A 22 11.40 -2.60 0.66
C GLY A 22 10.39 -2.32 -0.46
N PHE A 23 9.20 -1.80 -0.16
CA PHE A 23 8.24 -1.36 -1.19
C PHE A 23 8.71 -0.05 -1.84
N SER A 24 8.58 0.03 -3.16
CA SER A 24 8.70 1.28 -3.90
C SER A 24 7.43 2.14 -3.76
N GLY A 25 7.50 3.43 -4.13
CA GLY A 25 6.32 4.29 -4.17
C GLY A 25 5.19 3.77 -5.07
N SER A 26 5.53 3.08 -6.16
CA SER A 26 4.55 2.40 -7.02
C SER A 26 3.90 1.21 -6.32
N ASP A 27 4.65 0.46 -5.52
CA ASP A 27 4.11 -0.68 -4.77
C ASP A 27 3.14 -0.19 -3.67
N ILE A 28 3.51 0.88 -2.96
CA ILE A 28 2.61 1.52 -1.98
C ILE A 28 1.34 2.04 -2.65
N THR A 29 1.47 2.65 -3.84
CA THR A 29 0.30 3.12 -4.59
C THR A 29 -0.60 1.97 -5.02
N ALA A 30 -0.03 0.86 -5.49
CA ALA A 30 -0.78 -0.34 -5.85
C ALA A 30 -1.46 -0.97 -4.63
N LEU A 31 -0.75 -1.04 -3.50
CA LEU A 31 -1.26 -1.54 -2.23
C LEU A 31 -2.46 -0.71 -1.75
N ALA A 32 -2.34 0.61 -1.72
CA ALA A 32 -3.41 1.49 -1.29
C ALA A 32 -4.65 1.40 -2.20
N LYS A 33 -4.45 1.30 -3.52
CA LYS A 33 -5.55 1.09 -4.48
C LYS A 33 -6.23 -0.25 -4.28
N ASP A 34 -5.47 -1.31 -3.99
CA ASP A 34 -6.04 -2.63 -3.75
C ASP A 34 -6.83 -2.68 -2.43
N ALA A 35 -6.27 -2.11 -1.36
CA ALA A 35 -6.91 -2.03 -0.04
C ALA A 35 -8.21 -1.21 -0.10
N ALA A 36 -8.24 -0.13 -0.89
CA ALA A 36 -9.44 0.66 -1.17
C ALA A 36 -10.59 -0.14 -1.80
N MET A 37 -10.30 -1.27 -2.44
CA MET A 37 -11.32 -2.18 -2.99
C MET A 37 -11.80 -3.23 -1.97
N GLY A 38 -11.11 -3.38 -0.84
CA GLY A 38 -11.44 -4.32 0.24
C GLY A 38 -12.88 -4.19 0.75
N PRO A 39 -13.35 -2.98 1.11
CA PRO A 39 -14.74 -2.76 1.51
C PRO A 39 -15.74 -3.23 0.46
N LEU A 40 -15.48 -2.94 -0.83
CA LEU A 40 -16.38 -3.33 -1.93
C LEU A 40 -16.42 -4.85 -2.10
N ARG A 41 -15.27 -5.54 -2.03
CA ARG A 41 -15.19 -7.01 -2.12
C ARG A 41 -15.99 -7.70 -1.02
N SER A 42 -16.06 -7.10 0.18
CA SER A 42 -16.79 -7.66 1.32
C SER A 42 -18.32 -7.65 1.14
N LEU A 43 -18.84 -6.82 0.21
CA LEU A 43 -20.27 -6.66 -0.02
C LEU A 43 -20.84 -7.66 -1.05
N GLY A 44 -20.01 -8.19 -1.96
CA GLY A 44 -20.44 -9.12 -3.00
C GLY A 44 -21.59 -8.58 -3.85
N GLU A 45 -22.61 -9.40 -4.11
CA GLU A 45 -23.79 -9.02 -4.91
C GLU A 45 -24.59 -7.86 -4.32
N LYS A 46 -24.52 -7.65 -3.00
CA LYS A 46 -25.26 -6.56 -2.34
C LYS A 46 -24.79 -5.18 -2.81
N LEU A 47 -23.59 -5.08 -3.39
CA LEU A 47 -23.05 -3.85 -3.97
C LEU A 47 -23.96 -3.25 -5.04
N LEU A 48 -24.71 -4.07 -5.79
CA LEU A 48 -25.61 -3.61 -6.85
C LEU A 48 -26.81 -2.82 -6.32
N HIS A 49 -27.09 -2.91 -5.03
CA HIS A 49 -28.27 -2.33 -4.39
C HIS A 49 -27.92 -1.38 -3.24
N MET A 50 -26.63 -1.12 -2.99
CA MET A 50 -26.16 -0.24 -1.93
C MET A 50 -25.78 1.15 -2.46
N SER A 51 -25.96 2.16 -1.60
CA SER A 51 -25.42 3.48 -1.83
C SER A 51 -23.94 3.55 -1.42
N PRO A 52 -23.15 4.51 -1.93
CA PRO A 52 -21.76 4.70 -1.50
C PRO A 52 -21.61 4.93 0.02
N ASP A 53 -22.65 5.41 0.70
CA ASP A 53 -22.62 5.63 2.15
C ASP A 53 -22.75 4.35 2.97
N ASP A 54 -23.25 3.27 2.36
CA ASP A 54 -23.34 1.95 2.98
C ASP A 54 -22.00 1.18 2.92
N ILE A 55 -21.03 1.70 2.15
CA ILE A 55 -19.70 1.10 2.06
C ILE A 55 -18.93 1.45 3.34
N ARG A 56 -18.51 0.42 4.07
CA ARG A 56 -17.70 0.61 5.28
C ARG A 56 -16.39 1.36 4.99
N PRO A 57 -15.85 2.12 5.95
CA PRO A 57 -14.51 2.68 5.84
C PRO A 57 -13.45 1.59 5.62
N ILE A 58 -12.35 1.98 4.96
CA ILE A 58 -11.14 1.14 4.82
C ILE A 58 -10.51 0.97 6.21
N ASP A 59 -10.09 -0.25 6.53
CA ASP A 59 -9.39 -0.59 7.78
C ASP A 59 -8.04 -1.28 7.50
N ILE A 60 -7.26 -1.54 8.54
CA ILE A 60 -5.96 -2.21 8.39
C ILE A 60 -6.10 -3.64 7.85
N THR A 61 -7.24 -4.30 8.06
CA THR A 61 -7.46 -5.67 7.57
C THR A 61 -7.51 -5.70 6.04
N ASP A 62 -8.01 -4.63 5.41
CA ASP A 62 -7.95 -4.46 3.96
C ASP A 62 -6.51 -4.42 3.45
N PHE A 63 -5.64 -3.65 4.11
CA PHE A 63 -4.22 -3.60 3.77
C PHE A 63 -3.52 -4.94 4.00
N LYS A 64 -3.79 -5.61 5.13
CA LYS A 64 -3.24 -6.94 5.44
C LYS A 64 -3.66 -7.98 4.39
N ALA A 65 -4.92 -7.93 3.93
CA ALA A 65 -5.40 -8.78 2.84
C ALA A 65 -4.70 -8.45 1.51
N SER A 66 -4.52 -7.17 1.18
CA SER A 66 -3.85 -6.74 -0.04
C SER A 66 -2.36 -7.11 -0.08
N LEU A 67 -1.66 -7.07 1.07
CA LEU A 67 -0.26 -7.49 1.20
C LEU A 67 -0.03 -8.98 0.87
N VAL A 68 -1.08 -9.81 0.83
CA VAL A 68 -0.96 -11.19 0.36
C VAL A 68 -0.62 -11.24 -1.13
N ASN A 69 -1.15 -10.30 -1.92
CA ASN A 69 -1.05 -10.29 -3.38
C ASN A 69 -0.09 -9.23 -3.92
N ILE A 70 0.07 -8.12 -3.21
CA ILE A 70 1.01 -7.06 -3.58
C ILE A 70 2.37 -7.36 -2.94
N ARG A 71 3.39 -7.49 -3.79
CA ARG A 71 4.79 -7.73 -3.40
C ARG A 71 5.65 -6.53 -3.83
N PRO A 72 6.77 -6.27 -3.15
CA PRO A 72 7.72 -5.25 -3.60
C PRO A 72 8.21 -5.60 -5.00
N SER A 73 8.16 -4.62 -5.90
CA SER A 73 8.53 -4.82 -7.31
C SER A 73 10.04 -4.73 -7.54
N VAL A 74 10.75 -4.06 -6.63
CA VAL A 74 12.21 -3.93 -6.69
C VAL A 74 12.83 -5.02 -5.82
N SER A 75 13.78 -5.77 -6.39
CA SER A 75 14.50 -6.78 -5.63
C SER A 75 15.50 -6.14 -4.67
N ALA A 76 15.64 -6.73 -3.49
CA ALA A 76 16.63 -6.30 -2.50
C ALA A 76 18.08 -6.35 -3.05
N SER A 77 18.37 -7.28 -3.95
CA SER A 77 19.67 -7.35 -4.62
C SER A 77 19.92 -6.17 -5.56
N GLY A 78 18.91 -5.75 -6.32
CA GLY A 78 19.02 -4.60 -7.22
C GLY A 78 19.19 -3.29 -6.46
N LEU A 79 18.44 -3.12 -5.35
CA LEU A 79 18.62 -1.98 -4.44
C LEU A 79 20.05 -1.90 -3.91
N LYS A 80 20.61 -3.04 -3.47
CA LYS A 80 21.97 -3.09 -2.96
C LYS A 80 23.01 -2.69 -4.01
N GLU A 81 22.86 -3.10 -5.26
CA GLU A 81 23.77 -2.69 -6.33
C GLU A 81 23.72 -1.17 -6.59
N PHE A 82 22.53 -0.56 -6.53
CA PHE A 82 22.39 0.90 -6.62
C PHE A 82 22.97 1.61 -5.40
N GLU A 83 22.80 1.07 -4.19
CA GLU A 83 23.39 1.62 -2.96
C GLU A 83 24.92 1.53 -2.97
N ASP A 84 25.47 0.38 -3.37
CA ASP A 84 26.91 0.16 -3.49
C ASP A 84 27.49 1.10 -4.56
N TRP A 85 26.82 1.25 -5.71
CA TRP A 85 27.21 2.21 -6.73
C TRP A 85 27.12 3.66 -6.23
N ALA A 86 26.05 4.03 -5.52
CA ALA A 86 25.90 5.36 -4.95
C ALA A 86 26.95 5.63 -3.86
N LYS A 87 27.37 4.63 -3.10
CA LYS A 87 28.46 4.77 -2.13
C LYS A 87 29.83 4.94 -2.80
N GLU A 88 30.04 4.29 -3.94
CA GLU A 88 31.31 4.32 -4.67
C GLU A 88 31.44 5.55 -5.58
N PHE A 89 30.34 6.03 -6.17
CA PHE A 89 30.32 7.08 -7.20
C PHE A 89 29.35 8.23 -6.91
N GLY A 90 28.50 8.12 -5.88
CA GLY A 90 27.54 9.14 -5.48
C GLY A 90 28.19 10.23 -4.67
N GLU A 91 28.96 11.08 -5.35
CA GLU A 91 29.02 12.54 -5.22
C GLU A 91 30.37 13.08 -5.69
N ARG A 92 30.40 13.60 -6.93
CA ARG A 92 31.08 14.88 -7.28
C ARG A 92 30.44 15.46 -8.55
N GLY A 93 29.24 16.01 -8.41
CA GLY A 93 28.65 16.96 -9.36
C GLY A 93 28.06 18.11 -8.55
N GLY A 94 28.71 19.27 -8.61
CA GLY A 94 28.50 20.43 -7.71
C GLY A 94 27.22 21.23 -7.94
#